data_AF-A0A4Z0YJR7-F1
#
_entry.id   AF-A0A4Z0YJR7-F1
#
_cell.length_a   1.000
_cell.length_b   1.000
_cell.length_c   1.000
_cell.angle_alpha   90.00
_cell.angle_beta   90.00
_cell.angle_gamma   90.00
#
_symmetry.space_group_name_H-M   'P 1'
#
loop_
_entity.id
_entity.type
_entity.pdbx_description
1 polymer ?
#
loop_
_entity_poly.entity_id
_entity_poly.type
_entity_poly.pdbx_seq_one_letter_code
_entity_poly.pdbx_strand_id
1 'polypeptide(L)'
;MFRARANPAGLLVSKPKLLKRSYCSDYHPIPRIRLLGPTLWSLTACSTIYLGCAAYEVYQDAQRAKAKESRWTHGKPFQTFEELEHFRDREATGTTLYRPSRSTSERPELSDPQRLTMGIMGLTAGTHLASSIMPAMMSHLVHTPRLSSNYTLLTSVFGHAGLMHLGLNLYGMFYFIPSAAYSPTFKGSNAHLTAFYLSAGILSSLAQHVTAVWPRRTAGMSSLGASGALFALLGIVGISSPNTQVGMIFLPGSLPIGEAMACIALFDAIGILVRYPYLRLGHGAHLGGLAFGAAYVKYGGDKNIWRPGRRIVFKAMRSLGLL
;
A
#
# COMPACT_ATOMS: atom_id res chain seq x y z
N MET A 1 -81.90 -34.77 42.92
CA MET A 1 -80.95 -34.30 43.95
C MET A 1 -79.56 -34.34 43.33
N PHE A 2 -78.82 -33.22 43.41
CA PHE A 2 -77.46 -32.97 42.91
C PHE A 2 -77.20 -32.83 41.40
N ARG A 3 -76.29 -31.89 41.13
CA ARG A 3 -76.14 -31.00 39.98
C ARG A 3 -74.63 -30.94 39.65
N ALA A 4 -74.32 -30.62 38.39
CA ALA A 4 -73.05 -30.04 37.89
C ALA A 4 -71.86 -31.02 37.70
N ARG A 5 -70.97 -30.88 36.70
CA ARG A 5 -70.64 -29.76 35.79
C ARG A 5 -70.39 -30.27 34.37
N ALA A 6 -70.85 -29.50 33.39
CA ALA A 6 -70.35 -29.55 32.02
C ALA A 6 -68.97 -28.87 31.96
N ASN A 7 -68.03 -29.46 31.22
CA ASN A 7 -66.81 -28.77 30.79
C ASN A 7 -66.45 -29.26 29.38
N PRO A 8 -66.94 -28.61 28.31
CA PRO A 8 -66.40 -28.83 26.99
C PRO A 8 -65.12 -28.00 26.91
N ALA A 9 -63.96 -28.64 27.07
CA ALA A 9 -62.71 -28.05 26.65
C ALA A 9 -62.72 -27.99 25.11
N GLY A 10 -63.35 -26.94 24.56
CA GLY A 10 -63.17 -26.58 23.17
C GLY A 10 -61.70 -26.29 22.94
N LEU A 11 -61.06 -27.11 22.11
CA LEU A 11 -59.78 -26.75 21.51
C LEU A 11 -59.98 -25.42 20.77
N LEU A 12 -59.58 -24.32 21.39
CA LEU A 12 -59.31 -23.07 20.70
C LEU A 12 -58.08 -23.31 19.83
N VAL A 13 -58.31 -23.81 18.62
CA VAL A 13 -57.36 -23.64 17.52
C VAL A 13 -57.33 -22.15 17.23
N SER A 14 -56.40 -21.45 17.87
CA SER A 14 -56.06 -20.10 17.48
C SER A 14 -55.55 -20.17 16.05
N LYS A 15 -56.39 -19.77 15.09
CA LYS A 15 -55.90 -19.45 13.75
C LYS A 15 -54.78 -18.44 13.96
N PRO A 16 -53.53 -18.72 13.53
CA PRO A 16 -52.49 -17.72 13.63
C PRO A 16 -52.99 -16.51 12.86
N LYS A 17 -53.18 -15.38 13.56
CA LYS A 17 -53.29 -14.09 12.87
C LYS A 17 -52.00 -14.00 12.08
N LEU A 18 -52.10 -14.17 10.76
CA LEU A 18 -51.08 -13.72 9.83
C LEU A 18 -50.88 -12.24 10.17
N LEU A 19 -49.86 -11.96 10.98
CA LEU A 19 -49.26 -10.65 11.03
C LEU A 19 -48.88 -10.39 9.58
N LYS A 20 -49.70 -9.59 8.88
CA LYS A 20 -49.24 -8.89 7.69
C LYS A 20 -48.06 -8.09 8.18
N ARG A 21 -46.87 -8.69 8.08
CA ARG A 21 -45.62 -7.99 8.17
C ARG A 21 -45.73 -7.01 7.02
N SER A 22 -46.10 -5.77 7.34
CA SER A 22 -45.94 -4.66 6.42
C SER A 22 -44.49 -4.76 6.00
N TYR A 23 -44.25 -5.23 4.78
CA TYR A 23 -43.03 -4.94 4.08
C TYR A 23 -43.08 -3.42 3.91
N CYS A 24 -42.63 -2.70 4.94
CA CYS A 24 -42.12 -1.37 4.74
C CYS A 24 -40.99 -1.61 3.74
N SER A 25 -41.28 -1.33 2.47
CA SER A 25 -40.24 -1.17 1.47
C SER A 25 -39.53 0.12 1.87
N ASP A 26 -38.73 0.04 2.93
CA ASP A 26 -37.73 1.04 3.27
C ASP A 26 -36.69 0.92 2.16
N TYR A 27 -37.04 1.48 1.02
CA TYR A 27 -36.13 1.77 -0.08
C TYR A 27 -35.17 2.82 0.46
N HIS A 28 -34.19 2.40 1.25
CA HIS A 28 -33.06 3.26 1.55
C HIS A 28 -32.34 3.50 0.22
N PRO A 29 -32.33 4.73 -0.30
CA PRO A 29 -31.64 5.00 -1.55
C PRO A 29 -30.17 4.61 -1.37
N ILE A 30 -29.68 3.74 -2.27
CA ILE A 30 -28.30 3.27 -2.23
C ILE A 30 -27.37 4.49 -2.23
N PRO A 31 -26.47 4.63 -1.24
CA PRO A 31 -25.64 5.82 -1.12
C PRO A 31 -24.75 5.98 -2.37
N ARG A 32 -24.70 7.22 -2.88
CA ARG A 32 -23.83 7.58 -4.01
C ARG A 32 -22.36 7.37 -3.62
N ILE A 33 -21.55 6.89 -4.56
CA ILE A 33 -20.10 6.79 -4.37
C ILE A 33 -19.54 8.21 -4.28
N ARG A 34 -18.81 8.48 -3.19
CA ARG A 34 -18.24 9.81 -2.92
C ARG A 34 -16.80 9.83 -3.43
N LEU A 35 -16.47 10.70 -4.38
CA LEU A 35 -15.10 10.82 -4.88
C LEU A 35 -14.27 11.86 -4.12
N LEU A 36 -14.88 13.01 -3.77
CA LEU A 36 -14.14 14.14 -3.20
C LEU A 36 -13.51 13.80 -1.85
N GLY A 37 -14.28 13.19 -0.94
CA GLY A 37 -13.80 12.83 0.40
C GLY A 37 -12.60 11.88 0.38
N PRO A 38 -12.71 10.70 -0.27
CA PRO A 38 -11.59 9.79 -0.50
C PRO A 38 -10.38 10.47 -1.15
N THR A 39 -10.60 11.30 -2.18
CA THR A 39 -9.50 11.97 -2.90
C THR A 39 -8.75 12.94 -1.99
N LEU A 40 -9.46 13.83 -1.29
CA LEU A 40 -8.84 14.77 -0.35
C LEU A 40 -8.12 14.05 0.78
N TRP A 41 -8.72 12.97 1.30
CA TRP A 41 -8.09 12.15 2.33
C TRP A 41 -6.80 11.50 1.81
N SER A 42 -6.81 10.94 0.60
CA SER A 42 -5.64 10.33 -0.03
C SER A 42 -4.52 11.35 -0.23
N LEU A 43 -4.83 12.54 -0.74
CA LEU A 43 -3.84 13.60 -0.93
C LEU A 43 -3.19 13.99 0.41
N THR A 44 -4.01 14.26 1.42
CA THR A 44 -3.53 14.60 2.77
C THR A 44 -2.67 13.48 3.36
N ALA A 45 -3.15 12.23 3.32
CA ALA A 45 -2.43 11.09 3.85
C ALA A 45 -1.09 10.86 3.15
N CYS A 46 -1.06 10.93 1.81
CA CYS A 46 0.18 10.80 1.03
C CYS A 46 1.16 11.94 1.37
N SER A 47 0.70 13.19 1.45
CA SER A 47 1.54 14.32 1.85
C SER A 47 2.12 14.15 3.25
N THR A 48 1.31 13.71 4.22
CA THR A 48 1.77 13.43 5.59
C THR A 48 2.80 12.31 5.62
N ILE A 49 2.56 11.21 4.89
CA ILE A 49 3.50 10.09 4.79
C ILE A 49 4.83 10.55 4.19
N TYR A 50 4.80 11.26 3.06
CA TYR A 50 6.00 11.75 2.38
C TYR A 50 6.80 12.72 3.26
N LEU A 51 6.15 13.72 3.86
CA LEU A 51 6.83 14.68 4.72
C LEU A 51 7.33 14.03 6.01
N GLY A 52 6.57 13.09 6.60
CA GLY A 52 6.98 12.36 7.79
C GLY A 52 8.20 11.47 7.55
N CYS A 53 8.21 10.70 6.47
CA CYS A 53 9.36 9.89 6.08
C CYS A 53 10.57 10.77 5.71
N ALA A 54 10.36 11.88 5.01
CA ALA A 54 11.41 12.84 4.72
C ALA A 54 12.00 13.47 5.99
N ALA A 55 11.16 13.79 6.98
CA ALA A 55 11.59 14.27 8.30
C ALA A 55 12.48 13.25 9.00
N TYR A 56 12.03 12.00 9.03
CA TYR A 56 12.77 10.91 9.64
C TYR A 56 14.14 10.73 8.99
N GLU A 57 14.21 10.73 7.66
CA GLU A 57 15.49 10.53 6.97
C GLU A 57 16.43 11.74 7.13
N VAL A 58 15.91 12.96 7.01
CA VAL A 58 16.70 14.19 7.25
C VAL A 58 17.24 14.22 8.68
N TYR A 59 16.43 13.83 9.66
CA TYR A 59 16.88 13.71 11.05
C TYR A 59 18.02 12.69 11.17
N GLN A 60 17.87 11.50 10.60
CA GLN A 60 18.90 10.47 10.64
C GLN A 60 20.20 10.91 9.96
N ASP A 61 20.10 11.51 8.78
CA ASP A 61 21.24 12.02 8.05
C ASP A 61 21.98 13.08 8.87
N ALA A 62 21.25 14.00 9.52
CA ALA A 62 21.83 15.02 10.39
C ALA A 62 22.50 14.45 11.64
N GLN A 63 21.91 13.42 12.27
CA GLN A 63 22.53 12.75 13.43
C GLN A 63 23.80 11.98 13.03
N ARG A 64 23.80 11.30 11.87
CA ARG A 64 24.99 10.63 11.32
C ARG A 64 26.10 11.61 11.00
N ALA A 65 25.74 12.74 10.42
CA ALA A 65 26.61 13.88 10.18
C ALA A 65 27.30 14.36 11.47
N LYS A 66 26.51 14.71 12.50
CA LYS A 66 27.03 15.15 13.81
C LYS A 66 27.95 14.13 14.47
N ALA A 67 27.58 12.84 14.43
CA ALA A 67 28.36 11.76 15.03
C ALA A 67 29.71 11.52 14.32
N LYS A 68 29.80 11.82 13.02
CA LYS A 68 31.06 11.75 12.26
C LYS A 68 31.92 12.99 12.46
N GLU A 69 31.32 14.17 12.49
CA GLU A 69 32.04 15.41 12.77
C GLU A 69 32.70 15.36 14.16
N SER A 70 31.96 14.98 15.20
CA SER A 70 32.50 14.87 16.57
C SER A 70 33.71 13.94 16.70
N ARG A 71 33.87 12.99 15.77
CA ARG A 71 34.94 11.99 15.77
C ARG A 71 36.20 12.45 15.04
N TRP A 72 36.13 13.46 14.16
CA TRP A 72 37.25 13.83 13.28
C TRP A 72 37.57 15.34 13.24
N THR A 73 36.62 16.25 13.55
CA THR A 73 36.85 17.71 13.51
C THR A 73 35.85 18.48 14.40
N HIS A 74 36.28 19.54 15.10
CA HIS A 74 35.38 20.55 15.73
C HIS A 74 34.67 21.44 14.67
N GLY A 75 34.09 20.83 13.63
CA GLY A 75 33.41 21.52 12.54
C GLY A 75 32.11 22.19 12.96
N LYS A 76 31.73 23.26 12.27
CA LYS A 76 30.43 23.92 12.45
C LYS A 76 29.32 23.01 11.92
N PRO A 77 28.15 22.93 12.58
CA PRO A 77 27.03 22.14 12.09
C PRO A 77 26.63 22.57 10.67
N PHE A 78 26.26 21.59 9.85
CA PHE A 78 25.77 21.77 8.48
C PHE A 78 24.84 22.98 8.35
N GLN A 79 25.23 23.94 7.52
CA GLN A 79 24.53 25.21 7.38
C GLN A 79 23.54 25.22 6.24
N THR A 80 23.57 24.24 5.34
CA THR A 80 22.64 24.20 4.21
C THR A 80 22.14 22.78 3.95
N PHE A 81 20.96 22.71 3.31
CA PHE A 81 20.41 21.44 2.86
C PHE A 81 21.34 20.74 1.86
N GLU A 82 22.03 21.50 1.00
CA GLU A 82 22.91 20.93 -0.01
C GLU A 82 24.15 20.29 0.57
N GLU A 83 24.71 20.84 1.66
CA GLU A 83 25.82 20.19 2.35
C GLU A 83 25.39 18.84 2.97
N LEU A 84 24.18 18.76 3.53
CA LEU A 84 23.63 17.52 4.08
C LEU A 84 23.38 16.47 2.98
N GLU A 85 22.83 16.88 1.83
CA GLU A 85 22.66 15.98 0.67
C GLU A 85 24.01 15.49 0.13
N HIS A 86 25.00 16.37 0.02
CA HIS A 86 26.33 15.99 -0.44
C HIS A 86 27.04 15.03 0.53
N PHE A 87 26.86 15.23 1.85
CA PHE A 87 27.30 14.27 2.85
C PHE A 87 26.65 12.89 2.65
N ARG A 88 25.32 12.83 2.49
CA ARG A 88 24.61 11.58 2.21
C ARG A 88 25.13 10.88 0.96
N ASP A 89 25.33 11.63 -0.13
CA ASP A 89 25.77 11.06 -1.41
C ASP A 89 27.22 10.53 -1.31
N ARG A 90 28.09 11.20 -0.53
CA ARG A 90 29.44 10.71 -0.21
C ARG A 90 29.44 9.44 0.64
N GLU A 91 28.51 9.33 1.58
CA GLU A 91 28.36 8.13 2.43
C GLU A 91 27.86 6.92 1.63
N ALA A 92 26.89 7.14 0.75
CA ALA A 92 26.38 6.10 -0.14
C ALA A 92 27.49 5.59 -1.10
N THR A 93 28.31 6.49 -1.63
CA THR A 93 29.44 6.13 -2.51
C THR A 93 30.60 5.48 -1.76
N GLY A 94 30.95 5.98 -0.56
CA GLY A 94 32.01 5.40 0.30
C GLY A 94 31.72 3.98 0.78
N THR A 95 30.45 3.69 1.12
CA THR A 95 30.00 2.35 1.50
C THR A 95 30.11 1.35 0.33
N THR A 96 30.03 1.84 -0.91
CA THR A 96 30.15 1.01 -2.12
C THR A 96 31.61 0.66 -2.44
N LEU A 97 32.57 1.54 -2.11
CA LEU A 97 34.00 1.36 -2.37
C LEU A 97 34.76 0.58 -1.27
N TYR A 98 34.23 0.54 -0.04
CA TYR A 98 34.82 -0.19 1.08
C TYR A 98 33.86 -1.29 1.56
N ARG A 99 33.79 -2.40 0.81
CA ARG A 99 33.23 -3.66 1.32
C ARG A 99 34.41 -4.61 1.56
N PRO A 100 34.92 -4.75 2.80
CA PRO A 100 35.95 -5.74 3.09
C PRO A 100 35.37 -7.13 2.77
N SER A 101 36.17 -7.99 2.12
CA SER A 101 35.86 -9.41 2.00
C SER A 101 35.63 -9.99 3.39
N ARG A 102 34.36 -10.20 3.75
CA ARG A 102 33.95 -10.62 5.09
C ARG A 102 34.10 -12.15 5.19
N SER A 103 34.79 -12.60 6.24
CA SER A 103 35.09 -14.01 6.51
C SER A 103 33.82 -14.83 6.73
N THR A 104 33.89 -16.12 6.38
CA THR A 104 32.79 -17.08 6.19
C THR A 104 32.09 -17.56 7.47
N SER A 105 32.13 -16.82 8.59
CA SER A 105 31.64 -17.30 9.90
C SER A 105 30.61 -16.40 10.60
N GLU A 106 30.27 -15.22 10.07
CA GLU A 106 29.21 -14.38 10.64
C GLU A 106 27.88 -14.61 9.91
N ARG A 107 26.77 -14.77 10.65
CA ARG A 107 25.43 -14.79 10.05
C ARG A 107 25.30 -13.57 9.12
N PRO A 108 24.83 -13.72 7.87
CA PRO A 108 24.72 -12.59 6.97
C PRO A 108 23.76 -11.55 7.56
N GLU A 109 24.30 -10.41 8.00
CA GLU A 109 23.48 -9.28 8.42
C GLU A 109 22.63 -8.82 7.23
N LEU A 110 21.31 -8.83 7.40
CA LEU A 110 20.38 -8.38 6.37
C LEU A 110 20.68 -6.93 5.98
N SER A 111 20.73 -6.66 4.67
CA SER A 111 20.81 -5.29 4.14
C SER A 111 19.59 -4.46 4.54
N ASP A 112 19.74 -3.14 4.56
CA ASP A 112 18.66 -2.21 4.94
C ASP A 112 17.36 -2.42 4.15
N PRO A 113 17.38 -2.61 2.80
CA PRO A 113 16.17 -2.94 2.05
C PRO A 113 15.57 -4.30 2.39
N GLN A 114 16.39 -5.30 2.71
CA GLN A 114 15.89 -6.62 3.14
C GLN A 114 15.20 -6.52 4.50
N ARG A 115 15.72 -5.74 5.44
CA ARG A 115 15.07 -5.49 6.74
C ARG A 115 13.71 -4.82 6.55
N LEU A 116 13.63 -3.81 5.68
CA LEU A 116 12.35 -3.17 5.33
C LEU A 116 11.37 -4.16 4.72
N THR A 117 11.83 -4.97 3.75
CA THR A 117 11.04 -5.99 3.08
C THR A 117 10.45 -6.99 4.10
N MET A 118 11.30 -7.54 4.97
CA MET A 118 10.87 -8.46 6.03
C MET A 118 9.90 -7.80 7.01
N GLY A 119 10.10 -6.53 7.34
CA GLY A 119 9.19 -5.75 8.18
C GLY A 119 7.79 -5.61 7.56
N ILE A 120 7.71 -5.23 6.29
CA ILE A 120 6.43 -5.10 5.56
C ILE A 120 5.76 -6.46 5.39
N MET A 121 6.51 -7.50 5.06
CA MET A 121 6.02 -8.88 4.96
C MET A 121 5.47 -9.38 6.31
N GLY A 122 6.21 -9.15 7.40
CA GLY A 122 5.80 -9.53 8.75
C GLY A 122 4.54 -8.80 9.20
N LEU A 123 4.44 -7.50 8.93
CA LEU A 123 3.23 -6.71 9.19
C LEU A 123 2.03 -7.24 8.39
N THR A 124 2.24 -7.61 7.14
CA THR A 124 1.20 -8.13 6.26
C THR A 124 0.73 -9.54 6.70
N ALA A 125 1.66 -10.42 7.04
CA ALA A 125 1.33 -11.74 7.57
C ALA A 125 0.64 -11.65 8.93
N GLY A 126 1.13 -10.77 9.81
CA GLY A 126 0.58 -10.52 11.14
C GLY A 126 -0.84 -9.95 11.10
N THR A 127 -1.09 -8.98 10.21
CA THR A 127 -2.45 -8.43 10.00
C THR A 127 -3.42 -9.48 9.45
N HIS A 128 -2.96 -10.34 8.53
CA HIS A 128 -3.78 -11.47 8.08
C HIS A 128 -4.10 -12.44 9.24
N LEU A 129 -3.10 -12.86 10.01
CA LEU A 129 -3.28 -13.75 11.17
C LEU A 129 -4.25 -13.14 12.20
N ALA A 130 -4.05 -11.87 12.57
CA ALA A 130 -4.93 -11.17 13.49
C ALA A 130 -6.37 -11.08 12.95
N SER A 131 -6.55 -10.91 11.63
CA SER A 131 -7.88 -10.86 11.02
C SER A 131 -8.57 -12.22 10.97
N SER A 132 -7.79 -13.30 10.92
CA SER A 132 -8.29 -14.68 11.02
C SER A 132 -8.72 -15.02 12.45
N ILE A 133 -8.04 -14.50 13.48
CA ILE A 133 -8.40 -14.68 14.89
C ILE A 133 -9.59 -13.79 15.27
N MET A 134 -9.62 -12.55 14.78
CA MET A 134 -10.67 -11.57 15.05
C MET A 134 -11.33 -11.12 13.73
N PRO A 135 -12.33 -11.87 13.21
CA PRO A 135 -12.96 -11.57 11.92
C PRO A 135 -13.57 -10.15 11.83
N ALA A 136 -14.00 -9.59 12.95
CA ALA A 136 -14.50 -8.21 13.03
C ALA A 136 -13.47 -7.18 12.54
N MET A 137 -12.17 -7.44 12.70
CA MET A 137 -11.10 -6.56 12.22
C MET A 137 -11.12 -6.38 10.70
N MET A 138 -11.66 -7.35 9.95
CA MET A 138 -11.76 -7.27 8.49
C MET A 138 -12.57 -6.05 8.02
N SER A 139 -13.56 -5.60 8.82
CA SER A 139 -14.33 -4.39 8.52
C SER A 139 -13.49 -3.10 8.50
N HIS A 140 -12.35 -3.11 9.20
CA HIS A 140 -11.37 -2.01 9.25
C HIS A 140 -10.26 -2.15 8.21
N LEU A 141 -10.16 -3.29 7.52
CA LEU A 141 -9.16 -3.53 6.48
C LEU A 141 -9.78 -3.43 5.09
N VAL A 142 -11.02 -3.87 4.90
CA VAL A 142 -11.65 -3.89 3.59
C VAL A 142 -12.11 -2.50 3.15
N HIS A 143 -11.62 -2.04 2.00
CA HIS A 143 -12.12 -0.81 1.39
C HIS A 143 -13.28 -1.10 0.45
N THR A 144 -14.47 -0.66 0.80
CA THR A 144 -15.66 -0.73 -0.04
C THR A 144 -16.10 0.70 -0.37
N PRO A 145 -16.11 1.11 -1.66
CA PRO A 145 -16.33 2.51 -2.06
C PRO A 145 -17.59 3.18 -1.49
N ARG A 146 -18.61 2.38 -1.16
CA ARG A 146 -19.90 2.86 -0.65
C ARG A 146 -20.01 2.88 0.88
N LEU A 147 -19.20 2.10 1.57
CA LEU A 147 -19.46 1.71 2.97
C LEU A 147 -18.28 2.02 3.90
N SER A 148 -17.05 2.00 3.38
CA SER A 148 -15.87 2.08 4.21
C SER A 148 -15.42 3.53 4.42
N SER A 149 -14.91 3.81 5.62
CA SER A 149 -14.23 5.07 5.94
C SER A 149 -12.96 5.25 5.11
N ASN A 150 -12.57 6.49 4.84
CA ASN A 150 -11.43 6.78 3.94
C ASN A 150 -10.10 6.15 4.40
N TYR A 151 -9.88 5.94 5.70
CA TYR A 151 -8.66 5.28 6.19
C TYR A 151 -8.46 3.86 5.65
N THR A 152 -9.55 3.21 5.22
CA THR A 152 -9.48 1.88 4.59
C THR A 152 -8.75 1.89 3.25
N LEU A 153 -8.59 3.05 2.60
CA LEU A 153 -7.73 3.18 1.43
C LEU A 153 -6.28 2.80 1.73
N LEU A 154 -5.82 3.06 2.96
CA LEU A 154 -4.49 2.64 3.44
C LEU A 154 -4.53 1.24 4.07
N THR A 155 -5.45 0.98 5.00
CA THR A 155 -5.41 -0.28 5.76
C THR A 155 -5.72 -1.51 4.90
N SER A 156 -6.44 -1.34 3.78
CA SER A 156 -6.66 -2.40 2.79
C SER A 156 -5.37 -2.94 2.17
N VAL A 157 -4.30 -2.16 2.14
CA VAL A 157 -2.98 -2.60 1.63
C VAL A 157 -2.41 -3.76 2.47
N PHE A 158 -2.80 -3.87 3.74
CA PHE A 158 -2.28 -4.89 4.65
C PHE A 158 -3.19 -6.12 4.79
N GLY A 159 -4.51 -5.95 4.64
CA GLY A 159 -5.45 -7.07 4.74
C GLY A 159 -5.43 -7.97 3.50
N HIS A 160 -5.72 -9.26 3.67
CA HIS A 160 -5.71 -10.26 2.59
C HIS A 160 -6.88 -11.24 2.74
N ALA A 161 -7.55 -11.56 1.63
CA ALA A 161 -8.77 -12.38 1.61
C ALA A 161 -8.55 -13.89 1.85
N GLY A 162 -7.30 -14.37 1.80
CA GLY A 162 -6.97 -15.78 1.99
C GLY A 162 -5.49 -16.07 1.76
N LEU A 163 -5.07 -17.31 2.08
CA LEU A 163 -3.66 -17.71 2.09
C LEU A 163 -2.98 -17.62 0.72
N MET A 164 -3.65 -18.02 -0.36
CA MET A 164 -3.08 -17.91 -1.71
C MET A 164 -2.84 -16.43 -2.09
N HIS A 165 -3.81 -15.57 -1.79
CA HIS A 165 -3.67 -14.14 -2.06
C HIS A 165 -2.56 -13.53 -1.21
N LEU A 166 -2.46 -13.89 0.06
CA LEU A 166 -1.34 -13.50 0.92
C LEU A 166 0.00 -13.99 0.35
N GLY A 167 0.11 -15.27 -0.02
CA GLY A 167 1.33 -15.88 -0.55
C GLY A 167 1.85 -15.19 -1.80
N LEU A 168 0.97 -14.87 -2.75
CA LEU A 168 1.33 -14.13 -3.96
C LEU A 168 1.82 -12.70 -3.66
N ASN A 169 1.20 -12.01 -2.69
CA ASN A 169 1.65 -10.68 -2.29
C ASN A 169 2.98 -10.73 -1.54
N LEU A 170 3.17 -11.69 -0.63
CA LEU A 170 4.45 -11.88 0.08
C LEU A 170 5.57 -12.22 -0.89
N TYR A 171 5.30 -13.06 -1.89
CA TYR A 171 6.23 -13.32 -2.99
C TYR A 171 6.56 -12.03 -3.75
N GLY A 172 5.55 -11.28 -4.19
CA GLY A 172 5.78 -10.00 -4.87
C GLY A 172 6.57 -8.99 -4.03
N MET A 173 6.31 -8.90 -2.73
CA MET A 173 7.09 -8.07 -1.79
C MET A 173 8.56 -8.48 -1.76
N PHE A 174 8.82 -9.78 -1.64
CA PHE A 174 10.17 -10.33 -1.58
C PHE A 174 11.02 -9.98 -2.80
N TYR A 175 10.42 -9.95 -4.01
CA TYR A 175 11.14 -9.59 -5.23
C TYR A 175 11.16 -8.09 -5.51
N PHE A 176 10.00 -7.42 -5.47
CA PHE A 176 9.89 -6.05 -5.98
C PHE A 176 10.39 -4.99 -5.01
N ILE A 177 10.28 -5.19 -3.68
CA ILE A 177 10.74 -4.17 -2.72
C ILE A 177 12.25 -4.00 -2.79
N PRO A 178 13.09 -5.06 -2.69
CA PRO A 178 14.54 -4.90 -2.83
C PRO A 178 14.93 -4.39 -4.22
N SER A 179 14.30 -4.91 -5.28
CA SER A 179 14.59 -4.49 -6.65
C SER A 179 14.33 -2.98 -6.86
N ALA A 180 13.20 -2.47 -6.35
CA ALA A 180 12.91 -1.05 -6.38
C ALA A 180 13.89 -0.25 -5.50
N ALA A 181 14.24 -0.73 -4.31
CA ALA A 181 15.16 -0.04 -3.40
C ALA A 181 16.50 0.29 -4.06
N TYR A 182 17.04 -0.64 -4.86
CA TYR A 182 18.30 -0.46 -5.57
C TYR A 182 18.18 0.29 -6.91
N SER A 183 16.97 0.69 -7.31
CA SER A 183 16.78 1.48 -8.53
C SER A 183 17.38 2.89 -8.38
N PRO A 184 17.72 3.56 -9.51
CA PRO A 184 18.16 4.96 -9.49
C PRO A 184 17.17 5.94 -8.86
N THR A 185 15.89 5.54 -8.73
CA THR A 185 14.83 6.33 -8.11
C THR A 185 14.98 6.41 -6.60
N PHE A 186 15.29 5.29 -5.95
CA PHE A 186 15.32 5.21 -4.48
C PHE A 186 16.72 5.22 -3.90
N LYS A 187 17.75 4.76 -4.64
CA LYS A 187 19.17 4.81 -4.23
C LYS A 187 19.42 4.21 -2.84
N GLY A 188 18.66 3.20 -2.45
CA GLY A 188 18.73 2.56 -1.13
C GLY A 188 18.04 3.30 0.02
N SER A 189 17.35 4.41 -0.24
CA SER A 189 16.57 5.13 0.77
C SER A 189 15.34 4.32 1.18
N ASN A 190 15.41 3.71 2.37
CA ASN A 190 14.27 3.01 2.96
C ASN A 190 13.10 3.95 3.28
N ALA A 191 13.39 5.19 3.69
CA ALA A 191 12.35 6.17 4.02
C ALA A 191 11.59 6.61 2.75
N HIS A 192 12.29 6.87 1.65
CA HIS A 192 11.69 7.21 0.36
C HIS A 192 10.87 6.05 -0.18
N LEU A 193 11.42 4.83 -0.14
CA LEU A 193 10.72 3.63 -0.61
C LEU A 193 9.46 3.35 0.23
N THR A 194 9.54 3.51 1.55
CA THR A 194 8.39 3.35 2.44
C THR A 194 7.31 4.39 2.14
N ALA A 195 7.71 5.67 1.97
CA ALA A 195 6.79 6.75 1.63
C ALA A 195 6.06 6.46 0.31
N PHE A 196 6.81 6.02 -0.70
CA PHE A 196 6.26 5.64 -1.99
C PHE A 196 5.34 4.43 -1.87
N TYR A 197 5.76 3.34 -1.21
CA TYR A 197 4.97 2.11 -1.10
C TYR A 197 3.61 2.37 -0.44
N LEU A 198 3.57 3.08 0.68
CA LEU A 198 2.33 3.39 1.39
C LEU A 198 1.43 4.33 0.58
N SER A 199 2.01 5.37 -0.03
CA SER A 199 1.26 6.32 -0.86
C SER A 199 0.74 5.67 -2.14
N ALA A 200 1.54 4.83 -2.79
CA ALA A 200 1.15 4.05 -3.95
C ALA A 200 0.01 3.09 -3.61
N GLY A 201 0.04 2.46 -2.44
CA GLY A 201 -1.08 1.66 -1.92
C GLY A 201 -2.37 2.48 -1.80
N ILE A 202 -2.30 3.65 -1.17
CA ILE A 202 -3.45 4.57 -1.04
C ILE A 202 -3.99 4.99 -2.41
N LEU A 203 -3.11 5.41 -3.33
CA LEU A 203 -3.50 5.89 -4.66
C LEU A 203 -4.03 4.76 -5.55
N SER A 204 -3.52 3.53 -5.40
CA SER A 204 -4.05 2.35 -6.08
C SER A 204 -5.45 2.00 -5.56
N SER A 205 -5.64 2.03 -4.23
CA SER A 205 -6.97 1.86 -3.62
C SER A 205 -7.94 2.95 -4.08
N LEU A 206 -7.47 4.20 -4.22
CA LEU A 206 -8.26 5.30 -4.77
C LEU A 206 -8.58 5.07 -6.27
N ALA A 207 -7.65 4.56 -7.07
CA ALA A 207 -7.91 4.23 -8.47
C ALA A 207 -9.01 3.17 -8.58
N GLN A 208 -8.96 2.11 -7.77
CA GLN A 208 -10.04 1.12 -7.67
C GLN A 208 -11.35 1.71 -7.15
N HIS A 209 -11.30 2.70 -6.26
CA HIS A 209 -12.49 3.44 -5.82
C HIS A 209 -13.10 4.24 -6.96
N VAL A 210 -12.29 4.90 -7.80
CA VAL A 210 -12.76 5.69 -8.94
C VAL A 210 -13.41 4.80 -9.99
N THR A 211 -12.86 3.62 -10.27
CA THR A 211 -13.49 2.67 -11.21
C THR A 211 -14.85 2.17 -10.73
N ALA A 212 -15.16 2.30 -9.43
CA ALA A 212 -16.47 1.97 -8.87
C ALA A 212 -17.58 2.90 -9.37
N VAL A 213 -17.24 4.11 -9.83
CA VAL A 213 -18.18 5.09 -10.41
C VAL A 213 -18.54 4.75 -11.87
N TRP A 214 -17.73 3.91 -12.52
CA TRP A 214 -17.97 3.52 -13.91
C TRP A 214 -19.32 2.78 -14.04
N PRO A 215 -20.19 3.20 -14.99
CA PRO A 215 -21.53 2.66 -15.08
C PRO A 215 -21.48 1.20 -15.49
N ARG A 216 -21.97 0.34 -14.59
CA ARG A 216 -22.13 -1.13 -14.65
C ARG A 216 -21.01 -1.88 -13.89
N ARG A 217 -21.39 -2.35 -12.69
CA ARG A 217 -20.94 -3.60 -12.05
C ARG A 217 -19.72 -3.58 -11.12
N THR A 218 -19.01 -2.47 -10.89
CA THR A 218 -17.85 -2.44 -9.96
C THR A 218 -18.15 -1.78 -8.60
N ALA A 219 -19.29 -1.11 -8.48
CA ALA A 219 -19.65 -0.27 -7.33
C ALA A 219 -19.73 -0.96 -5.96
N GLY A 220 -19.81 -2.28 -5.92
CA GLY A 220 -19.76 -3.10 -4.69
C GLY A 220 -18.51 -3.98 -4.59
N MET A 221 -17.53 -3.81 -5.48
CA MET A 221 -16.27 -4.54 -5.40
C MET A 221 -15.40 -3.92 -4.32
N SER A 222 -15.14 -4.69 -3.28
CA SER A 222 -14.21 -4.31 -2.23
C SER A 222 -12.76 -4.50 -2.67
N SER A 223 -11.89 -3.60 -2.24
CA SER A 223 -10.44 -3.70 -2.39
C SER A 223 -9.80 -4.18 -1.09
N LEU A 224 -8.87 -5.12 -1.21
CA LEU A 224 -8.12 -5.72 -0.13
C LEU A 224 -6.83 -6.32 -0.73
N GLY A 225 -5.66 -6.04 -0.17
CA GLY A 225 -4.37 -6.59 -0.56
C GLY A 225 -3.32 -5.55 -0.96
N ALA A 226 -2.04 -5.93 -0.86
CA ALA A 226 -0.89 -5.08 -1.19
C ALA A 226 -0.65 -4.89 -2.69
N SER A 227 -1.34 -5.68 -3.52
CA SER A 227 -1.04 -5.83 -4.94
C SER A 227 -1.00 -4.53 -5.73
N GLY A 228 -1.84 -3.53 -5.43
CA GLY A 228 -1.75 -2.20 -6.07
C GLY A 228 -0.39 -1.52 -5.83
N ALA A 229 0.12 -1.55 -4.59
CA ALA A 229 1.44 -1.03 -4.26
C ALA A 229 2.56 -1.84 -4.93
N LEU A 230 2.41 -3.17 -5.02
CA LEU A 230 3.36 -4.04 -5.72
C LEU A 230 3.40 -3.75 -7.23
N PHE A 231 2.26 -3.47 -7.85
CA PHE A 231 2.19 -3.06 -9.25
C PHE A 231 2.84 -1.69 -9.47
N ALA A 232 2.76 -0.78 -8.49
CA ALA A 232 3.53 0.45 -8.54
C ALA A 232 5.05 0.20 -8.46
N LEU A 233 5.51 -0.72 -7.62
CA LEU A 233 6.92 -1.13 -7.61
C LEU A 233 7.33 -1.80 -8.93
N LEU A 234 6.47 -2.63 -9.50
CA LEU A 234 6.67 -3.19 -10.86
C LEU A 234 6.86 -2.07 -11.88
N GLY A 235 6.04 -1.00 -11.82
CA GLY A 235 6.20 0.18 -12.66
C GLY A 235 7.53 0.91 -12.46
N ILE A 236 8.01 1.03 -11.21
CA ILE A 236 9.35 1.58 -10.93
C ILE A 236 10.43 0.73 -11.59
N VAL A 237 10.42 -0.57 -11.32
CA VAL A 237 11.47 -1.50 -11.76
C VAL A 237 11.47 -1.61 -13.28
N GLY A 238 10.30 -1.73 -13.91
CA GLY A 238 10.24 -1.95 -15.35
C GLY A 238 10.52 -0.71 -16.19
N ILE A 239 10.30 0.51 -15.67
CA ILE A 239 10.83 1.72 -16.33
C ILE A 239 12.33 1.88 -16.09
N SER A 240 12.82 1.51 -14.90
CA SER A 240 14.25 1.64 -14.56
C SER A 240 15.13 0.64 -15.31
N SER A 241 14.63 -0.59 -15.53
CA SER A 241 15.37 -1.70 -16.11
C SER A 241 14.47 -2.58 -17.02
N PRO A 242 14.02 -2.07 -18.18
CA PRO A 242 12.98 -2.69 -19.01
C PRO A 242 13.34 -4.07 -19.59
N ASN A 243 14.63 -4.35 -19.73
CA ASN A 243 15.15 -5.62 -20.27
C ASN A 243 15.34 -6.70 -19.19
N THR A 244 15.03 -6.39 -17.92
CA THR A 244 15.09 -7.39 -16.84
C THR A 244 14.10 -8.51 -17.15
N GLN A 245 14.58 -9.75 -17.18
CA GLN A 245 13.73 -10.92 -17.40
C GLN A 245 12.95 -11.23 -16.13
N VAL A 246 11.63 -11.28 -16.24
CA VAL A 246 10.72 -11.67 -15.14
C VAL A 246 9.93 -12.91 -15.55
N GLY A 247 9.86 -13.87 -14.63
CA GLY A 247 8.93 -15.00 -14.75
C GLY A 247 7.57 -14.60 -14.18
N MET A 248 6.50 -14.92 -14.91
CA MET A 248 5.15 -14.82 -14.36
C MET A 248 4.82 -16.11 -13.61
N ILE A 249 4.34 -15.97 -12.37
CA ILE A 249 3.93 -17.12 -11.57
C ILE A 249 2.84 -17.88 -12.36
N PHE A 250 3.04 -19.20 -12.53
CA PHE A 250 2.17 -20.12 -13.31
C PHE A 250 2.29 -20.09 -14.84
N LEU A 251 3.15 -19.26 -15.43
CA LEU A 251 3.47 -19.33 -16.86
C LEU A 251 4.92 -19.81 -17.06
N PRO A 252 5.17 -20.82 -17.91
CA PRO A 252 6.53 -21.23 -18.23
C PRO A 252 7.23 -20.15 -19.06
N GLY A 253 8.48 -19.87 -18.72
CA GLY A 253 9.34 -18.90 -19.41
C GLY A 253 9.52 -17.59 -18.64
N SER A 254 10.35 -16.72 -19.21
CA SER A 254 10.54 -15.34 -18.78
C SER A 254 10.32 -14.41 -19.96
N LEU A 255 9.85 -13.20 -19.65
CA LEU A 255 9.74 -12.14 -20.63
C LEU A 255 10.38 -10.86 -20.09
N PRO A 256 10.82 -9.94 -20.96
CA PRO A 256 11.24 -8.62 -20.53
C PRO A 256 10.14 -7.95 -19.71
N ILE A 257 10.52 -7.36 -18.57
CA ILE A 257 9.56 -6.72 -17.65
C ILE A 257 8.77 -5.60 -18.33
N GLY A 258 9.35 -4.89 -19.30
CA GLY A 258 8.63 -3.89 -20.09
C GLY A 258 7.46 -4.49 -20.89
N GLU A 259 7.67 -5.65 -21.51
CA GLU A 259 6.61 -6.37 -22.22
C GLU A 259 5.57 -6.93 -21.25
N ALA A 260 6.03 -7.48 -20.11
CA ALA A 260 5.14 -7.96 -19.06
C ALA A 260 4.21 -6.87 -18.56
N MET A 261 4.74 -5.66 -18.33
CA MET A 261 3.96 -4.51 -17.92
C MET A 261 2.89 -4.13 -18.96
N ALA A 262 3.23 -4.15 -20.25
CA ALA A 262 2.26 -3.85 -21.31
C ALA A 262 1.12 -4.87 -21.35
N CYS A 263 1.45 -6.17 -21.29
CA CYS A 263 0.47 -7.25 -21.25
C CYS A 263 -0.43 -7.16 -20.01
N ILE A 264 0.16 -6.91 -18.84
CA ILE A 264 -0.56 -6.74 -17.57
C ILE A 264 -1.48 -5.51 -17.63
N ALA A 265 -0.98 -4.37 -18.10
CA ALA A 265 -1.77 -3.15 -18.24
C ALA A 265 -2.96 -3.35 -19.18
N LEU A 266 -2.76 -4.06 -20.29
CA LEU A 266 -3.83 -4.39 -21.23
C LEU A 266 -4.86 -5.34 -20.59
N PHE A 267 -4.40 -6.38 -19.90
CA PHE A 267 -5.26 -7.32 -19.19
C PHE A 267 -6.13 -6.60 -18.13
N ASP A 268 -5.56 -5.70 -17.34
CA ASP A 268 -6.31 -4.93 -16.34
C ASP A 268 -7.26 -3.91 -16.98
N ALA A 269 -6.85 -3.25 -18.06
CA ALA A 269 -7.73 -2.34 -18.79
C ALA A 269 -8.97 -3.07 -19.34
N ILE A 270 -8.78 -4.25 -19.94
CA ILE A 270 -9.89 -5.11 -20.37
C ILE A 270 -10.72 -5.57 -19.17
N GLY A 271 -10.07 -5.95 -18.06
CA GLY A 271 -10.72 -6.35 -16.81
C GLY A 271 -11.62 -5.27 -16.21
N ILE A 272 -11.24 -3.98 -16.30
CA ILE A 272 -12.06 -2.84 -15.89
C ILE A 272 -13.30 -2.69 -16.78
N LEU A 273 -13.17 -2.91 -18.10
CA LEU A 273 -14.25 -2.70 -19.07
C LEU A 273 -15.24 -3.88 -19.15
N VAL A 274 -14.73 -5.11 -19.17
CA VAL A 274 -15.51 -6.32 -19.46
C VAL A 274 -15.89 -7.08 -18.18
N ARG A 275 -15.08 -6.98 -17.12
CA ARG A 275 -15.14 -7.74 -15.86
C ARG A 275 -15.07 -9.26 -16.08
N TYR A 276 -14.04 -9.88 -15.51
CA TYR A 276 -13.95 -11.34 -15.45
C TYR A 276 -14.81 -11.89 -14.29
N PRO A 277 -15.83 -12.73 -14.55
CA PRO A 277 -16.75 -13.18 -13.51
C PRO A 277 -16.09 -14.09 -12.46
N TYR A 278 -15.09 -14.87 -12.88
CA TYR A 278 -14.39 -15.85 -12.02
C TYR A 278 -13.11 -15.29 -11.37
N LEU A 279 -12.58 -14.18 -11.88
CA LEU A 279 -11.36 -13.54 -11.38
C LEU A 279 -11.71 -12.23 -10.66
N ARG A 280 -11.77 -12.28 -9.34
CA ARG A 280 -12.02 -11.09 -8.50
C ARG A 280 -10.71 -10.33 -8.26
N LEU A 281 -10.15 -9.76 -9.31
CA LEU A 281 -8.94 -8.94 -9.25
C LEU A 281 -9.28 -7.46 -9.13
N GLY A 282 -8.44 -6.73 -8.39
CA GLY A 282 -8.52 -5.28 -8.26
C GLY A 282 -7.92 -4.57 -9.46
N HIS A 283 -8.46 -4.81 -10.67
CA HIS A 283 -7.88 -4.31 -11.93
C HIS A 283 -7.65 -2.78 -11.93
N GLY A 284 -8.54 -2.01 -11.29
CA GLY A 284 -8.36 -0.56 -11.14
C GLY A 284 -7.17 -0.20 -10.23
N ALA A 285 -6.97 -0.96 -9.16
CA ALA A 285 -5.81 -0.79 -8.28
C ALA A 285 -4.52 -1.22 -8.97
N HIS A 286 -4.54 -2.32 -9.72
CA HIS A 286 -3.39 -2.84 -10.45
C HIS A 286 -2.93 -1.88 -11.53
N LEU A 287 -3.83 -1.47 -12.42
CA LEU A 287 -3.54 -0.51 -13.49
C LEU A 287 -3.15 0.86 -12.93
N GLY A 288 -3.88 1.35 -11.91
CA GLY A 288 -3.59 2.64 -11.27
C GLY A 288 -2.24 2.65 -10.57
N GLY A 289 -1.91 1.58 -9.84
CA GLY A 289 -0.60 1.41 -9.21
C GLY A 289 0.52 1.36 -10.22
N LEU A 290 0.39 0.52 -11.25
CA LEU A 290 1.38 0.38 -12.33
C LEU A 290 1.65 1.72 -13.02
N ALA A 291 0.58 2.45 -13.39
CA ALA A 291 0.67 3.76 -14.01
C ALA A 291 1.34 4.78 -13.07
N PHE A 292 1.00 4.78 -11.78
CA PHE A 292 1.60 5.67 -10.80
C PHE A 292 3.10 5.42 -10.65
N GLY A 293 3.54 4.17 -10.53
CA GLY A 293 4.96 3.83 -10.45
C GLY A 293 5.74 4.21 -11.70
N ALA A 294 5.21 3.88 -12.88
CA ALA A 294 5.84 4.26 -14.14
C ALA A 294 5.95 5.78 -14.30
N ALA A 295 4.89 6.53 -13.95
CA ALA A 295 4.88 7.98 -13.95
C ALA A 295 5.90 8.55 -12.94
N TYR A 296 6.04 7.93 -11.77
CA TYR A 296 6.99 8.39 -10.75
C TYR A 296 8.43 8.37 -11.25
N VAL A 297 8.84 7.33 -11.99
CA VAL A 297 10.18 7.31 -12.61
C VAL A 297 10.26 8.32 -13.76
N LYS A 298 9.29 8.28 -14.69
CA LYS A 298 9.30 9.10 -15.91
C LYS A 298 9.34 10.60 -15.62
N TYR A 299 8.62 11.06 -14.58
CA TYR A 299 8.58 12.46 -14.17
C TYR A 299 9.57 12.78 -13.05
N GLY A 300 10.53 11.90 -12.76
CA GLY A 300 11.64 12.18 -11.85
C GLY A 300 11.20 12.41 -10.40
N GLY A 301 10.37 11.53 -9.84
CA GLY A 301 9.79 11.64 -8.50
C GLY A 301 10.82 11.83 -7.38
N ASP A 302 12.03 11.27 -7.52
CA ASP A 302 13.16 11.58 -6.62
C ASP A 302 13.48 13.10 -6.63
N LYS A 303 13.74 13.64 -7.83
CA LYS A 303 14.17 15.03 -8.02
C LYS A 303 13.06 16.04 -7.77
N ASN A 304 11.82 15.70 -8.14
CA ASN A 304 10.69 16.63 -8.19
C ASN A 304 9.73 16.50 -7.02
N ILE A 305 9.74 15.39 -6.27
CA ILE A 305 8.86 15.18 -5.12
C ILE A 305 9.68 14.93 -3.85
N TRP A 306 10.56 13.92 -3.86
CA TRP A 306 11.29 13.50 -2.66
C TRP A 306 12.29 14.54 -2.16
N ARG A 307 13.24 14.96 -3.00
CA ARG A 307 14.27 15.94 -2.64
C ARG A 307 13.67 17.30 -2.24
N PRO A 308 12.66 17.86 -2.92
CA PRO A 308 11.96 19.06 -2.46
C PRO A 308 11.27 18.88 -1.11
N GLY A 309 10.63 17.72 -0.88
CA GLY A 309 10.04 17.37 0.41
C GLY A 309 11.07 17.36 1.55
N ARG A 310 12.20 16.68 1.35
CA ARG A 310 13.34 16.70 2.27
C ARG A 310 13.84 18.13 2.55
N ARG A 311 13.95 18.97 1.52
CA ARG A 311 14.38 20.37 1.67
C ARG A 311 13.40 21.20 2.50
N ILE A 312 12.09 21.04 2.27
CA ILE A 312 11.04 21.74 3.06
C ILE A 312 11.17 21.36 4.52
N VAL A 313 11.27 20.06 4.80
CA VAL A 313 11.33 19.56 6.16
C VAL A 313 12.64 19.94 6.85
N PHE A 314 13.78 19.89 6.15
CA PHE A 314 15.05 20.38 6.68
C PHE A 314 14.95 21.84 7.16
N LYS A 315 14.38 22.72 6.34
CA LYS A 315 14.16 24.13 6.71
C LYS A 315 13.24 24.26 7.93
N ALA A 316 12.13 23.51 7.95
CA ALA A 316 11.19 23.52 9.06
C ALA A 316 11.84 23.04 10.37
N MET A 317 12.50 21.89 10.35
CA MET A 317 13.18 21.32 11.51
C MET A 317 14.28 22.25 12.04
N ARG A 318 15.04 22.89 11.16
CA ARG A 318 16.05 23.88 11.57
C ARG A 318 15.42 25.12 12.20
N SER A 319 14.32 25.63 11.65
CA SER A 319 13.61 26.76 12.25
C SER A 319 13.04 26.45 13.64
N LEU A 320 12.78 25.16 13.91
CA LEU A 320 12.32 24.65 15.20
C LEU A 320 13.46 24.26 16.15
N GLY A 321 14.73 24.41 15.75
CA GLY A 321 15.88 24.02 16.58
C GLY A 321 16.05 22.50 16.77
N LEU A 322 15.46 21.69 15.90
CA LEU A 322 15.55 20.21 15.97
C LEU A 322 16.82 19.65 15.30
N LEU A 323 17.51 20.48 14.50
CA LEU A 323 18.75 20.15 13.79
C LEU A 323 19.90 21.03 14.29
#